data_AF-A0A4Q3WF79-F1
#
_entry.id   AF-A0A4Q3WF79-F1
#
_cell.length_a   1.000
_cell.length_b   1.000
_cell.length_c   1.000
_cell.angle_alpha   90.00
_cell.angle_beta   90.00
_cell.angle_gamma   90.00
#
_symmetry.space_group_name_H-M   'P 1'
#
loop_
_entity.id
_entity.type
_entity.pdbx_description
1 polymer ?
#
loop_
_entity_poly.entity_id
_entity_poly.type
_entity_poly.pdbx_seq_one_letter_code
_entity_poly.pdbx_strand_id
1 'polypeptide(L)'
;MKCSFCGNTFYSTPREAVCRKCNRPANRPMPIGMRIAAFLVPLFGFPYSLWLGAHSPFASQQGMVASFAGLLLYGAVYLVRSLL
;
A
#
# COMPACT_ATOMS: atom_id res chain seq x y z
N MET A 1 0.75 2.05 -19.53
CA MET A 1 1.46 0.88 -18.92
C MET A 1 0.85 -0.40 -19.48
N LYS A 2 1.62 -1.51 -19.55
CA LYS A 2 1.11 -2.82 -19.99
C LYS A 2 0.86 -3.72 -18.76
N CYS A 3 -0.18 -4.55 -18.82
CA CYS A 3 -0.41 -5.58 -17.81
C CYS A 3 0.74 -6.59 -17.85
N SER A 4 1.40 -6.82 -16.72
CA SER A 4 2.53 -7.76 -16.58
C SER A 4 2.15 -9.21 -16.87
N PHE A 5 0.85 -9.54 -16.90
CA PHE A 5 0.36 -10.89 -17.12
C PHE A 5 -0.08 -11.15 -18.56
N CYS A 6 -0.94 -10.29 -19.12
CA CYS A 6 -1.54 -10.52 -20.44
C CYS A 6 -0.97 -9.62 -21.55
N GLY A 7 0.01 -8.75 -21.24
CA GLY A 7 0.66 -7.85 -22.19
C GLY A 7 -0.22 -6.71 -22.72
N ASN A 8 -1.51 -6.68 -22.36
CA ASN A 8 -2.45 -5.67 -22.85
C ASN A 8 -2.13 -4.29 -22.27
N THR A 9 -2.25 -3.25 -23.08
CA THR A 9 -2.14 -1.86 -22.64
C THR A 9 -3.37 -1.48 -21.80
N PHE A 10 -3.15 -0.94 -20.60
CA PHE A 10 -4.24 -0.33 -19.82
C PHE A 10 -4.75 0.90 -20.61
N TYR A 11 -5.97 0.82 -21.14
CA TYR A 11 -6.49 1.80 -22.10
C TYR A 11 -6.89 3.15 -21.49
N SER A 12 -7.04 3.25 -20.18
CA SER A 12 -7.56 4.49 -19.57
C SER A 12 -6.96 4.74 -18.22
N THR A 13 -5.93 5.60 -18.21
CA THR A 13 -5.41 6.34 -17.05
C THR A 13 -4.78 5.52 -15.91
N PRO A 14 -3.86 6.12 -15.13
CA PRO A 14 -3.31 5.50 -13.91
C PRO A 14 -4.35 5.23 -12.80
N ARG A 15 -5.66 5.38 -13.04
CA ARG A 15 -6.72 5.10 -12.05
C ARG A 15 -7.23 3.66 -12.08
N GLU A 16 -7.12 2.96 -13.21
CA GLU A 16 -7.62 1.59 -13.30
C GLU A 16 -6.62 0.63 -12.63
N ALA A 17 -6.92 0.27 -11.39
CA ALA A 17 -6.12 -0.68 -10.63
C ALA A 17 -6.34 -2.13 -11.06
N VAL A 18 -7.23 -2.42 -12.01
CA VAL A 18 -7.51 -3.79 -12.49
C VAL A 18 -7.48 -3.81 -14.02
N CYS A 19 -6.86 -4.83 -14.60
CA CYS A 19 -6.81 -5.00 -16.04
C CYS A 19 -8.16 -5.48 -16.58
N ARG A 20 -8.84 -4.70 -17.42
CA ARG A 20 -10.13 -5.09 -18.01
C ARG A 20 -10.14 -6.40 -18.82
N LYS A 21 -8.98 -6.85 -19.33
CA LYS A 21 -8.89 -8.06 -20.18
C LYS A 21 -8.76 -9.36 -19.39
N CYS A 22 -7.93 -9.38 -18.35
CA CYS A 22 -7.68 -10.58 -17.54
C CYS A 22 -8.20 -10.46 -16.10
N ASN A 23 -8.88 -9.35 -15.80
CA ASN A 23 -9.41 -8.98 -14.48
C ASN A 23 -8.38 -9.05 -13.33
N ARG A 24 -7.08 -8.97 -13.66
CA ARG A 24 -6.01 -9.04 -12.66
C ARG A 24 -5.66 -7.65 -12.13
N PRO A 25 -5.36 -7.53 -10.82
CA PRO A 25 -4.92 -6.28 -10.23
C PRO A 25 -3.59 -5.82 -10.83
N ALA A 26 -3.42 -4.51 -10.91
CA ALA A 26 -2.21 -3.87 -11.39
C ALA A 26 -1.12 -4.02 -10.32
N ASN A 27 -0.03 -4.70 -10.66
CA ASN A 27 1.07 -4.93 -9.72
C ASN A 27 1.98 -3.69 -9.61
N ARG A 28 1.40 -2.58 -9.15
CA ARG A 28 2.09 -1.28 -9.05
C ARG A 28 2.56 -1.03 -7.62
N PRO A 29 3.73 -0.38 -7.44
CA PRO A 29 4.16 0.05 -6.12
C PRO A 29 3.21 1.11 -5.56
N MET A 30 3.13 1.18 -4.23
CA MET A 30 2.45 2.25 -3.53
C MET A 30 3.22 3.56 -3.75
N PRO A 31 2.55 4.69 -4.05
CA PRO A 31 3.21 5.98 -4.16
C PRO A 31 3.98 6.32 -2.88
N ILE A 32 5.16 6.94 -3.02
CA ILE A 32 6.04 7.26 -1.88
C ILE A 32 5.30 8.09 -0.82
N GLY A 33 4.55 9.14 -1.22
CA GLY A 33 3.78 9.96 -0.27
C GLY A 33 2.76 9.16 0.53
N MET A 34 2.11 8.18 -0.09
CA MET A 34 1.19 7.27 0.58
C MET A 34 1.91 6.31 1.54
N ARG A 35 3.11 5.84 1.20
CA ARG A 35 3.93 5.01 2.10
C ARG A 35 4.37 5.80 3.34
N ILE A 36 4.76 7.06 3.16
CA ILE A 36 5.12 7.96 4.28
C ILE A 36 3.89 8.20 5.17
N ALA A 37 2.73 8.50 4.59
CA ALA A 37 1.50 8.69 5.35
C ALA A 37 1.10 7.41 6.12
N ALA A 38 1.24 6.23 5.50
CA ALA A 38 0.95 4.96 6.14
C ALA A 38 1.89 4.68 7.33
N PHE A 39 3.16 5.06 7.21
CA PHE A 39 4.15 4.96 8.29
C PHE A 39 3.87 5.93 9.44
N LEU A 40 3.56 7.20 9.14
CA LEU A 40 3.32 8.23 10.14
C LEU A 40 1.97 8.06 10.86
N VAL A 41 0.98 7.49 10.17
CA VAL A 41 -0.35 7.28 10.76
C VAL A 41 -0.80 5.84 10.54
N PRO A 42 -0.24 4.87 11.31
CA PRO A 42 -0.53 3.44 11.15
C PRO A 42 -2.01 3.10 11.22
N LEU A 43 -2.77 3.83 12.05
CA LEU A 43 -4.21 3.66 12.26
C LEU A 43 -5.03 3.82 10.97
N PHE A 44 -4.62 4.72 10.07
CA PHE A 44 -5.26 4.90 8.76
C PHE A 44 -4.49 4.19 7.63
N GLY A 45 -3.18 4.02 7.79
CA GLY A 45 -2.32 3.31 6.85
C GLY A 45 -2.70 1.83 6.69
N PHE A 46 -2.97 1.13 7.79
CA PHE A 46 -3.24 -0.29 7.76
C PHE A 46 -4.57 -0.66 7.07
N PRO A 47 -5.72 -0.03 7.41
CA PRO A 47 -6.98 -0.28 6.70
C PRO A 47 -6.91 0.10 5.22
N TYR A 48 -6.25 1.21 4.90
CA TYR A 48 -6.05 1.64 3.52
C TYR A 48 -5.24 0.62 2.72
N SER A 49 -4.22 0.02 3.34
CA SER A 49 -3.39 -1.01 2.72
C SER A 49 -4.15 -2.32 2.47
N LEU A 50 -5.08 -2.70 3.36
CA LEU A 50 -5.97 -3.84 3.14
C LEU A 50 -6.91 -3.61 1.97
N TRP A 51 -7.53 -2.42 1.91
CA TRP A 51 -8.42 -2.05 0.80
C TRP A 51 -7.67 -2.04 -0.55
N LEU A 52 -6.41 -1.58 -0.55
CA LEU A 52 -5.55 -1.65 -1.73
C LEU A 52 -5.27 -3.09 -2.21
N GLY A 53 -5.42 -4.12 -1.37
CA GLY A 53 -5.10 -5.51 -1.71
C GLY A 53 -5.88 -6.03 -2.91
N ALA A 54 -7.15 -5.67 -3.04
CA ALA A 54 -8.01 -6.04 -4.16
C ALA A 54 -7.59 -5.37 -5.50
N HIS A 55 -6.79 -4.32 -5.42
CA HIS A 55 -6.43 -3.44 -6.52
C HIS A 55 -4.96 -3.54 -6.91
N SER A 56 -4.07 -3.71 -5.93
CA SER A 56 -2.64 -3.93 -6.11
C SER A 56 -2.11 -4.69 -4.89
N PRO A 57 -1.90 -6.01 -4.98
CA PRO A 57 -1.39 -6.80 -3.87
C PRO A 57 0.01 -6.32 -3.44
N PHE A 58 0.82 -5.85 -4.39
CA PHE A 58 2.14 -5.30 -4.09
C PHE A 58 2.08 -3.97 -3.35
N ALA A 59 1.19 -3.04 -3.74
CA ALA A 59 1.00 -1.79 -2.99
C ALA A 59 0.44 -2.04 -1.59
N SER A 60 -0.49 -2.99 -1.46
CA SER A 60 -1.05 -3.44 -0.19
C SER A 60 0.05 -3.93 0.75
N GLN A 61 0.92 -4.82 0.28
CA GLN A 61 2.02 -5.35 1.08
C GLN A 61 2.97 -4.24 1.52
N GLN A 62 3.33 -3.31 0.62
CA GLN A 62 4.18 -2.17 0.97
C GLN A 62 3.56 -1.27 2.04
N GLY A 63 2.26 -0.98 1.93
CA GLY A 63 1.54 -0.16 2.89
C GLY A 63 1.38 -0.83 4.25
N MET A 64 1.12 -2.15 4.28
CA MET A 64 1.06 -2.93 5.52
C MET A 64 2.40 -2.93 6.25
N VAL A 65 3.50 -3.18 5.54
CA VAL A 65 4.85 -3.14 6.13
C VAL A 65 5.19 -1.75 6.66
N ALA A 66 4.89 -0.69 5.89
CA ALA A 66 5.12 0.69 6.34
C ALA A 66 4.32 1.03 7.61
N SER A 67 3.03 0.67 7.63
CA SER A 67 2.15 0.92 8.78
C SER A 67 2.63 0.15 10.02
N PHE A 68 3.03 -1.12 9.85
CA PHE A 68 3.52 -1.94 10.94
C PHE A 68 4.84 -1.40 11.52
N ALA A 69 5.77 -0.99 10.66
CA ALA A 69 7.02 -0.36 11.10
C ALA A 69 6.76 0.95 11.88
N GLY A 70 5.82 1.77 11.41
CA GLY A 70 5.40 2.97 12.12
C GLY A 70 4.81 2.65 13.50
N LEU A 71 3.92 1.66 13.58
CA LEU A 71 3.30 1.23 14.84
C LEU A 71 4.34 0.77 15.87
N LEU A 72 5.33 -0.02 15.44
CA LEU A 72 6.40 -0.48 16.31
C LEU A 72 7.23 0.68 16.87
N LEU A 73 7.54 1.68 16.05
CA LEU A 73 8.27 2.87 16.50
C LEU A 73 7.44 3.70 17.47
N TYR A 74 6.15 3.91 17.20
CA TYR A 74 5.25 4.58 18.15
C TYR A 74 5.19 3.85 19.49
N GLY A 75 5.06 2.51 19.46
CA GLY A 75 5.06 1.67 20.66
C GLY A 75 6.37 1.77 21.44
N ALA A 76 7.52 1.73 20.76
CA ALA A 76 8.82 1.86 21.38
C ALA A 76 9.01 3.23 22.04
N VAL A 77 8.64 4.33 21.35
CA VAL A 77 8.72 5.69 21.90
C VAL A 77 7.81 5.85 23.11
N TYR A 78 6.59 5.30 23.05
CA TYR A 78 5.66 5.32 24.18
C TYR A 78 6.21 4.56 25.39
N LEU A 79 6.76 3.36 25.18
CA LEU A 79 7.38 2.56 26.24
C LEU A 79 8.55 3.30 26.89
N VAL A 80 9.47 3.85 26.10
CA VAL A 80 10.60 4.64 26.63
C VAL A 80 10.11 5.82 27.45
N ARG A 81 9.07 6.53 26.98
CA ARG A 81 8.48 7.65 27.71
C ARG A 81 7.78 7.22 29.00
N SER A 82 7.16 6.05 29.03
CA SER A 82 6.48 5.53 30.23
C SER A 82 7.43 5.00 31.30
N LEU A 83 8.70 4.76 30.94
CA LEU A 83 9.75 4.25 31.83
C LEU A 83 10.64 5.37 32.41
N LEU A 84 10.49 6.61 31.92
CA LEU A 84 11.15 7.84 32.41
C LEU A 84 10.25 8.55 33.42
#